data_AF-A0A920ERB4-F1
#
_entry.id   AF-A0A920ERB4-F1
#
_cell.length_a   1.000
_cell.length_b   1.000
_cell.length_c   1.000
_cell.angle_alpha   90.00
_cell.angle_beta   90.00
_cell.angle_gamma   90.00
#
_symmetry.space_group_name_H-M   'P 1'
#
loop_
_entity.id
_entity.type
_entity.pdbx_description
1 polymer ?
#
loop_
_entity_poly.entity_id
_entity_poly.type
_entity_poly.pdbx_seq_one_letter_code
_entity_poly.pdbx_strand_id
1 'polypeptide(L)' 'MTKIILRNWLLGAMDGLSEREKFIVKERQIIDEPRTLESLGQELGLSKERVRQIEAAAFTKMRRFLEKNAREVQNFL' A
#
# COMPACT_ATOMS: atom_id res chain seq x y z
N MET A 1 -22.70 5.23 -5.51
CA MET A 1 -22.47 3.79 -5.26
C MET A 1 -21.00 3.40 -5.41
N THR A 2 -20.31 3.85 -6.48
CA THR A 2 -18.91 3.52 -6.82
C THR A 2 -17.83 3.96 -5.81
N LYS A 3 -17.97 5.13 -5.16
CA LYS A 3 -16.96 5.64 -4.21
C LYS A 3 -16.79 4.78 -2.94
N ILE A 4 -17.87 4.18 -2.45
CA ILE A 4 -17.85 3.29 -1.27
C ILE A 4 -17.12 1.99 -1.61
N ILE A 5 -17.37 1.44 -2.80
CA ILE A 5 -16.77 0.20 -3.28
C ILE A 5 -15.25 0.38 -3.44
N LEU A 6 -14.80 1.47 -4.07
CA LEU A 6 -13.38 1.78 -4.21
C LEU A 6 -12.69 1.89 -2.84
N ARG A 7 -13.33 2.57 -1.88
CA ARG A 7 -12.82 2.68 -0.51
C ARG A 7 -12.66 1.30 0.14
N ASN A 8 -13.67 0.44 0.04
CA ASN A 8 -13.63 -0.90 0.63
C ASN A 8 -12.51 -1.76 0.02
N TRP A 9 -12.26 -1.66 -1.29
CA TRP A 9 -11.14 -2.38 -1.90
C TRP A 9 -9.78 -1.81 -1.51
N LEU A 10 -9.65 -0.49 -1.35
CA LEU A 10 -8.41 0.10 -0.83
C LEU A 10 -8.14 -0.36 0.61
N LEU A 11 -9.18 -0.43 1.45
CA LEU A 11 -9.07 -0.98 2.81
C LEU A 11 -8.65 -2.46 2.77
N GLY A 12 -9.30 -3.28 1.95
CA GLY A 12 -8.93 -4.69 1.80
C GLY A 12 -7.51 -4.90 1.24
N ALA A 13 -7.05 -4.01 0.35
CA ALA A 13 -5.68 -4.03 -0.16
C ALA A 13 -4.66 -3.69 0.94
N MET A 14 -5.00 -2.74 1.82
CA MET A 14 -4.18 -2.39 2.99
C MET A 14 -4.14 -3.52 4.02
N ASP A 15 -5.23 -4.26 4.22
CA ASP A 15 -5.28 -5.39 5.16
C ASP A 15 -4.36 -6.55 4.75
N GLY A 16 -4.11 -6.73 3.45
CA GLY A 16 -3.17 -7.74 2.93
C GLY A 16 -1.69 -7.42 3.14
N LEU A 17 -1.36 -6.27 3.72
CA LEU A 17 0.00 -5.84 4.02
C LEU A 17 0.40 -6.24 5.44
N SER A 18 1.68 -6.55 5.63
CA SER A 18 2.24 -6.65 6.99
C SER A 18 2.23 -5.29 7.68
N GLU A 19 2.29 -5.27 9.01
CA GLU A 19 2.31 -4.01 9.78
C GLU A 19 3.44 -3.07 9.34
N ARG A 20 4.62 -3.63 8.99
CA ARG A 20 5.75 -2.85 8.48
C ARG A 20 5.47 -2.27 7.09
N GLU A 21 4.83 -3.03 6.20
CA GLU A 21 4.42 -2.53 4.88
C GLU A 21 3.33 -1.45 5.00
N LYS A 22 2.32 -1.66 5.85
CA LYS A 22 1.27 -0.66 6.14
C LYS A 22 1.87 0.64 6.65
N PHE A 23 2.81 0.54 7.60
CA PHE A 23 3.52 1.69 8.15
C PHE A 23 4.25 2.48 7.05
N ILE A 24 5.08 1.81 6.25
CA ILE A 24 5.85 2.48 5.18
C ILE A 24 4.91 3.12 4.14
N VAL A 25 3.84 2.43 3.73
CA VAL A 25 2.86 2.97 2.78
C VAL A 25 2.16 4.20 3.36
N LYS A 26 1.72 4.14 4.62
CA LYS A 26 1.05 5.25 5.30
C LYS A 26 1.94 6.50 5.34
N GLU A 27 3.16 6.33 5.86
CA GLU A 27 4.11 7.44 6.05
C GLU A 27 4.62 8.04 4.74
N ARG A 28 4.59 7.29 3.63
CA ARG A 28 5.07 7.78 2.32
C ARG A 28 4.00 8.26 1.36
N GLN A 29 2.74 7.86 1.55
CA GLN A 29 1.71 8.04 0.51
C GLN A 29 0.39 8.60 1.02
N ILE A 30 0.12 8.51 2.33
CA ILE A 30 -1.21 8.82 2.89
C ILE A 30 -1.18 10.10 3.73
N ILE A 31 -0.08 10.36 4.44
CA ILE A 31 0.04 11.56 5.29
C ILE A 31 0.30 12.81 4.45
N ASP A 32 -0.05 13.98 5.01
CA ASP A 32 0.07 15.28 4.32
C ASP A 32 1.52 15.64 3.97
N GLU A 33 2.47 15.24 4.83
CA GLU A 33 3.91 15.45 4.62
C GLU A 33 4.65 14.11 4.51
N PRO A 34 4.72 13.51 3.30
CA PRO A 34 5.37 12.23 3.08
C PRO A 34 6.82 12.18 3.55
N ARG A 35 7.14 11.16 4.34
CA ARG A 35 8.50 10.92 4.83
C ARG A 35 9.40 10.33 3.76
N THR A 36 10.70 10.61 3.82
CA THR A 36 11.68 10.06 2.87
C THR A 36 12.06 8.61 3.22
N LEU A 37 12.45 7.82 2.21
CA LEU A 37 12.97 6.45 2.41
C LEU A 37 14.15 6.41 3.38
N GLU A 38 14.97 7.46 3.37
CA GLU A 38 16.14 7.60 4.22
C GLU A 38 15.75 7.85 5.68
N SER A 39 14.80 8.75 5.94
CA SER A 39 14.29 9.00 7.30
C SER A 39 13.63 7.76 7.91
N LEU A 40 12.87 7.01 7.12
CA LEU A 40 12.24 5.76 7.54
C LEU A 40 13.28 4.65 7.72
N GLY A 41 14.32 4.63 6.89
CA GLY A 41 15.44 3.71 7.04
C GLY A 41 16.15 3.90 8.37
N GLN A 42 16.46 5.16 8.72
CA GLN A 42 17.06 5.50 10.01
C GLN A 42 16.19 5.06 11.19
N GLU A 43 14.88 5.35 11.16
CA GLU A 43 13.96 4.97 12.24
C GLU A 43 13.80 3.45 12.39
N LEU A 44 13.72 2.72 11.27
CA LEU A 44 13.47 1.29 11.27
C LEU A 44 14.75 0.45 11.40
N GLY A 45 15.93 1.07 11.45
CA GLY A 45 17.22 0.38 11.44
C GLY A 45 17.48 -0.37 10.11
N LEU A 46 17.00 0.18 8.99
CA LEU A 46 17.08 -0.40 7.66
C LEU A 46 17.85 0.53 6.70
N SER A 47 18.48 -0.05 5.68
CA SER A 47 19.01 0.77 4.59
C SER A 47 17.87 1.40 3.78
N LYS A 48 18.14 2.56 3.17
CA LYS A 48 17.22 3.23 2.23
C LYS A 48 16.68 2.27 1.16
N GLU A 49 17.58 1.45 0.60
CA GLU A 49 17.21 0.47 -0.42
C GLU A 49 16.31 -0.63 0.14
N ARG A 50 16.52 -1.06 1.39
CA ARG A 50 15.64 -2.04 2.03
C ARG A 50 14.23 -1.50 2.25
N VAL A 51 14.10 -0.23 2.65
CA VAL A 51 12.78 0.44 2.75
C VAL A 51 12.11 0.51 1.38
N ARG A 52 12.86 0.87 0.32
CA ARG A 52 12.36 0.92 -1.06
C ARG A 52 11.82 -0.43 -1.52
N GLN A 53 12.52 -1.52 -1.22
CA GLN A 53 12.08 -2.88 -1.55
C GLN A 53 10.79 -3.26 -0.83
N ILE A 54 10.65 -2.91 0.45
CA ILE A 54 9.44 -3.17 1.23
C ILE A 54 8.26 -2.35 0.66
N GLU A 55 8.48 -1.08 0.34
CA GLU A 55 7.47 -0.22 -0.30
C GLU A 55 7.01 -0.82 -1.65
N ALA A 56 7.95 -1.21 -2.51
CA ALA A 56 7.62 -1.83 -3.80
C ALA A 56 6.88 -3.17 -3.65
N ALA A 57 7.26 -4.00 -2.68
CA ALA A 57 6.57 -5.24 -2.36
C ALA A 57 5.13 -4.98 -1.88
N ALA A 58 4.94 -3.97 -1.02
CA ALA A 58 3.62 -3.56 -0.55
C ALA A 58 2.71 -3.14 -1.71
N PHE A 59 3.20 -2.26 -2.60
CA PHE A 59 2.44 -1.84 -3.77
C PHE A 59 2.12 -3.00 -4.72
N THR A 60 3.03 -3.96 -4.88
CA THR A 60 2.78 -5.15 -5.69
C THR A 60 1.64 -6.00 -5.11
N LYS A 61 1.59 -6.15 -3.78
CA LYS A 61 0.50 -6.85 -3.09
C LYS A 61 -0.83 -6.11 -3.26
N MET A 62 -0.84 -4.79 -3.02
CA MET A 62 -2.04 -3.96 -3.19
C MET A 62 -2.58 -4.04 -4.62
N ARG A 63 -1.70 -3.94 -5.62
CA ARG A 63 -2.08 -4.04 -7.04
C ARG A 63 -2.72 -5.39 -7.34
N ARG A 64 -2.11 -6.51 -6.92
CA ARG A 64 -2.65 -7.85 -7.14
C ARG A 64 -4.02 -8.03 -6.49
N PHE A 65 -4.21 -7.49 -5.28
CA PHE A 65 -5.50 -7.50 -4.61
C PHE A 65 -6.54 -6.73 -5.45
N LEU A 66 -6.21 -5.50 -5.87
CA LEU A 66 -7.11 -4.68 -6.66
C LEU A 66 -7.43 -5.32 -8.01
N GLU A 67 -6.46 -5.88 -8.73
CA GLU A 67 -6.68 -6.57 -10.02
C GLU A 67 -7.61 -7.78 -9.89
N LYS A 68 -7.46 -8.57 -8.81
CA LYS A 68 -8.34 -9.71 -8.54
C LYS A 68 -9.79 -9.27 -8.32
N ASN A 69 -10.00 -8.20 -7.56
CA ASN A 69 -11.33 -7.68 -7.25
C ASN A 69 -11.89 -6.81 -8.39
N ALA A 70 -11.04 -6.17 -9.21
CA ALA A 70 -11.44 -5.39 -10.38
C ALA A 70 -12.01 -6.26 -11.51
N ARG A 71 -11.55 -7.51 -11.65
CA ARG A 71 -12.17 -8.48 -12.55
C ARG A 71 -13.61 -8.80 -12.16
N GLU A 72 -13.95 -8.82 -10.86
CA GLU A 72 -15.34 -8.97 -10.44
C GLU A 72 -16.17 -7.78 -10.96
N VAL A 73 -15.63 -6.56 -10.96
CA VAL A 73 -16.31 -5.37 -11.53
C VAL A 73 -16.59 -5.51 -13.02
N GLN A 74 -15.64 -6.02 -13.80
CA GLN A 74 -15.85 -6.28 -15.23
C GLN A 74 -16.87 -7.39 -15.49
N ASN A 75 -17.08 -8.30 -14.53
CA ASN A 75 -18.12 -9.32 -14.62
C ASN A 75 -19.50 -8.83 -14.17
N PHE A 76 -19.57 -7.71 -13.43
CA PHE A 76 -20.80 -7.11 -12.92
C PHE A 76 -21.25 -5.84 -13.68
N LEU A 77 -20.44 -5.35 -14.64
CA LEU A 77 -20.76 -4.29 -15.60
C LEU A 77 -21.04 -4.89 -16.97
#